data_AF-A0A7S4LGH3-F1
#
_entry.id   AF-A0A7S4LGH3-F1
#
_cell.length_a   1.000
_cell.length_b   1.000
_cell.length_c   1.000
_cell.angle_alpha   90.00
_cell.angle_beta   90.00
_cell.angle_gamma   90.00
#
_symmetry.space_group_name_H-M   'P 1'
#
loop_
_entity.id
_entity.type
_entity.pdbx_description
1 polymer ?
#
loop_
_entity_poly.entity_id
_entity_poly.type
_entity_poly.pdbx_seq_one_letter_code
_entity_poly.pdbx_strand_id
1 'polypeptide(L)'
;FFFFGMSTDNLPLDMSNMSYKELREKCREHGLSIRGRSEALRSRLDAALSKQHQTTHVLPVQMSTSSAMEALLSEPCYSDVRFVAGPEASEISAHRALLALHSEVLKTMMQVDCQETQRSTITLPDVSPSTVRAFLRLCYCGSTSGSEAELISLLKLCHLYQAQAM
;
A
#
# COMPACT_ATOMS: atom_id res chain seq x y z
N PHE A 1 8.13 22.70 23.90
CA PHE A 1 7.31 22.04 24.93
C PHE A 1 5.84 22.33 24.64
N PHE A 2 5.16 21.46 23.89
CA PHE A 2 3.71 21.43 23.80
C PHE A 2 3.30 19.96 23.92
N PHE A 3 2.71 19.62 25.05
CA PHE A 3 2.28 18.27 25.42
C PHE A 3 0.95 18.02 24.70
N PHE A 4 0.96 17.21 23.64
CA PHE A 4 -0.26 16.79 22.96
C PHE A 4 -0.92 15.70 23.82
N GLY A 5 -2.09 16.02 24.37
CA GLY A 5 -2.86 15.13 25.23
C GLY A 5 -3.24 13.84 24.52
N MET A 6 -2.85 12.72 25.11
CA MET A 6 -3.38 11.40 24.78
C MET A 6 -4.74 11.20 25.45
N SER A 7 -5.69 10.69 24.65
CA SER A 7 -6.77 9.75 24.97
C SER A 7 -7.82 10.23 25.99
N THR A 8 -9.12 10.10 25.76
CA THR A 8 -9.93 8.92 25.41
C THR A 8 -11.23 9.45 24.73
N ASP A 9 -12.05 8.79 23.90
CA ASP A 9 -12.57 7.43 23.87
C ASP A 9 -13.11 7.14 22.46
N ASN A 10 -12.46 6.25 21.71
CA ASN A 10 -13.11 5.51 20.64
C ASN A 10 -13.56 4.18 21.26
N LEU A 11 -14.60 4.26 22.08
CA LEU A 11 -15.23 3.08 22.67
C LEU A 11 -16.23 2.52 21.65
N PRO A 12 -16.20 1.22 21.33
CA PRO A 12 -17.27 0.60 20.55
C PRO A 12 -18.59 0.84 21.29
N LEU A 13 -19.54 1.48 20.61
CA LEU A 13 -20.87 1.74 21.14
C LEU A 13 -21.57 0.40 21.44
N ASP A 14 -21.47 -0.09 22.67
CA ASP A 14 -22.30 -1.19 23.16
C ASP A 14 -23.75 -0.68 23.26
N MET A 15 -24.54 -0.97 22.23
CA MET A 15 -25.91 -0.45 22.06
C MET A 15 -26.94 -1.15 22.98
N SER A 16 -26.50 -2.03 23.86
CA SER A 16 -27.39 -2.85 24.68
C SER A 16 -28.05 -2.09 25.83
N ASN A 17 -27.51 -0.93 26.25
CA ASN A 17 -27.91 -0.25 27.50
C ASN A 17 -28.17 1.26 27.42
N MET A 18 -28.49 1.81 26.25
CA MET A 18 -28.76 3.25 26.10
C MET A 18 -30.20 3.61 26.54
N SER A 19 -30.35 4.70 27.30
CA SER A 19 -31.63 5.16 27.86
C SER A 19 -32.57 5.73 26.78
N TYR A 20 -33.89 5.68 27.01
CA TYR A 20 -34.88 6.21 26.05
C TYR A 20 -34.63 7.67 25.66
N LYS A 21 -34.10 8.46 26.61
CA LYS A 21 -33.79 9.87 26.39
C LYS A 21 -32.68 10.06 25.34
N GLU A 22 -31.63 9.24 25.41
CA GLU A 22 -30.48 9.25 24.50
C GLU A 22 -30.85 8.69 23.11
N LEU A 23 -31.69 7.66 23.06
CA LEU A 23 -32.23 7.14 21.79
C LEU A 23 -33.08 8.19 21.07
N ARG A 24 -33.84 8.97 21.83
CA ARG A 24 -34.68 10.05 21.32
C ARG A 24 -33.85 11.21 20.78
N GLU A 25 -32.76 11.52 21.46
CA GLU A 25 -31.80 12.57 21.07
C GLU A 25 -31.05 12.17 19.80
N LYS A 26 -30.46 10.97 19.74
CA LYS A 26 -29.82 10.47 18.52
C LYS A 26 -30.77 10.36 17.33
N CYS A 27 -32.02 9.93 17.54
CA CYS A 27 -33.02 9.91 16.46
C CYS A 27 -33.38 11.32 15.98
N ARG A 28 -33.36 12.32 16.88
CA ARG A 28 -33.59 13.73 16.52
C ARG A 28 -32.42 14.30 15.71
N GLU A 29 -31.18 14.01 16.12
CA GLU A 29 -29.96 14.42 15.41
C GLU A 29 -29.91 13.86 13.99
N HIS A 30 -30.31 12.60 13.81
CA HIS A 30 -30.36 11.95 12.51
C HIS A 30 -31.64 12.27 11.70
N GLY A 31 -32.48 13.22 12.14
CA GLY A 31 -33.69 13.65 11.41
C GLY A 31 -34.79 12.59 11.32
N LEU A 32 -34.76 11.57 12.17
CA LEU A 32 -35.68 10.43 12.16
C LEU A 32 -36.90 10.69 13.07
N SER A 33 -38.06 10.16 12.67
CA SER A 33 -39.31 10.37 13.42
C SER A 33 -39.25 9.73 14.82
N ILE A 34 -39.52 10.58 15.81
CA ILE A 34 -39.22 10.37 17.24
C ILE A 34 -40.36 9.64 17.99
N ARG A 35 -41.47 9.30 17.31
CA ARG A 35 -42.63 8.66 17.95
C ARG A 35 -42.50 7.13 17.93
N GLY A 36 -42.59 6.51 19.12
CA GLY A 36 -42.61 5.05 19.31
C GLY A 36 -42.03 4.60 20.66
N ARG A 37 -42.22 3.30 20.99
CA ARG A 37 -41.56 2.63 22.13
C ARG A 37 -40.04 2.54 21.88
N SER A 38 -39.23 2.39 22.94
CA SER A 38 -37.74 2.41 22.86
C SER A 38 -37.18 1.44 21.82
N GLU A 39 -37.79 0.27 21.71
CA GLU A 39 -37.44 -0.79 20.77
C GLU A 39 -37.63 -0.37 19.31
N ALA A 40 -38.68 0.37 19.00
CA ALA A 40 -38.91 0.89 17.65
C ALA A 40 -37.90 1.99 17.29
N LEU A 41 -37.44 2.79 18.25
CA LEU A 41 -36.37 3.77 18.03
C LEU A 41 -35.03 3.07 17.82
N ARG A 42 -34.73 2.02 18.59
CA ARG A 42 -33.52 1.19 18.42
C ARG A 42 -33.50 0.52 17.04
N SER A 43 -34.57 -0.13 16.64
CA SER A 43 -34.67 -0.78 15.32
C SER A 43 -34.56 0.22 14.16
N ARG A 44 -35.10 1.44 14.31
CA ARG A 44 -34.98 2.50 13.29
C ARG A 44 -33.58 3.10 13.22
N LEU A 45 -32.92 3.25 14.37
CA LEU A 45 -31.54 3.73 14.44
C LEU A 45 -30.58 2.69 13.86
N ASP A 46 -30.77 1.41 14.19
CA ASP A 46 -30.00 0.30 13.62
C ASP A 46 -30.19 0.18 12.10
N ALA A 47 -31.43 0.30 11.62
CA ALA A 47 -31.73 0.37 10.19
C ALA A 47 -31.12 1.61 9.51
N ALA A 48 -31.01 2.75 10.19
CA ALA A 48 -30.40 3.96 9.67
C ALA A 48 -28.86 3.87 9.65
N LEU A 49 -28.25 3.28 10.68
CA LEU A 49 -26.81 3.01 10.77
C LEU A 49 -26.36 1.97 9.73
N SER A 50 -27.19 0.95 9.52
CA SER A 50 -27.02 -0.03 8.43
C SER A 50 -27.10 0.64 7.05
N LYS A 51 -27.96 1.66 6.88
CA LYS A 51 -28.06 2.44 5.63
C LYS A 51 -26.93 3.45 5.45
N GLN A 52 -26.35 4.00 6.52
CA GLN A 52 -25.19 4.90 6.42
C GLN A 52 -23.89 4.18 6.01
N HIS A 53 -23.82 2.84 6.12
CA HIS A 53 -22.74 2.05 5.51
C HIS A 53 -22.92 1.79 4.01
N GLN A 54 -24.04 2.20 3.40
CA GLN A 54 -24.36 1.90 2.01
C GLN A 54 -24.96 3.12 1.28
N THR A 55 -24.33 4.29 1.37
CA THR A 55 -24.51 5.36 0.36
C THR A 55 -23.38 6.40 0.41
N THR A 56 -22.16 5.97 0.09
CA THR A 56 -21.18 6.84 -0.56
C THR A 56 -20.81 6.19 -1.88
N HIS A 57 -21.24 6.80 -2.98
CA HIS A 57 -20.87 6.43 -4.34
C HIS A 57 -19.40 6.83 -4.59
N VAL A 58 -18.47 6.12 -3.96
CA VAL A 58 -17.11 5.93 -4.45
C VAL A 58 -17.13 4.58 -5.14
N LEU A 59 -16.74 4.54 -6.41
CA LEU A 59 -16.55 3.31 -7.15
C LEU A 59 -15.72 2.36 -6.26
N PRO A 60 -16.17 1.12 -5.96
CA PRO A 60 -15.35 0.18 -5.22
C PRO A 60 -14.28 -0.38 -6.17
N VAL A 61 -13.43 0.49 -6.68
CA VAL A 61 -12.12 0.07 -7.17
C VAL A 61 -11.24 0.00 -5.92
N GLN A 62 -11.55 -0.93 -5.03
CA GLN A 62 -10.54 -1.46 -4.11
C GLN A 62 -9.67 -2.38 -4.96
N MET A 63 -8.94 -1.80 -5.94
CA MET A 63 -7.82 -2.50 -6.54
C MET A 63 -6.81 -2.63 -5.40
N SER A 64 -6.60 -3.86 -4.94
CA SER A 64 -5.47 -4.18 -4.08
C SER A 64 -4.21 -3.69 -4.80
N THR A 65 -3.65 -2.58 -4.31
CA THR A 65 -2.48 -1.92 -4.92
C THR A 65 -1.32 -2.90 -5.05
N SER A 66 -1.16 -3.81 -4.10
CA SER A 66 -0.17 -4.90 -4.16
C SER A 66 -0.37 -5.84 -5.34
N SER A 67 -1.61 -6.24 -5.66
CA SER A 67 -1.88 -7.13 -6.79
C SER A 67 -1.67 -6.44 -8.13
N ALA A 68 -2.01 -5.15 -8.23
CA ALA A 68 -1.77 -4.35 -9.43
C ALA A 68 -0.28 -4.12 -9.66
N MET A 69 0.49 -3.88 -8.59
CA MET A 69 1.94 -3.72 -8.65
C MET A 69 2.65 -5.01 -9.07
N GLU A 70 2.24 -6.18 -8.55
CA GLU A 70 2.78 -7.47 -9.01
C GLU A 70 2.45 -7.73 -10.48
N ALA A 71 1.24 -7.35 -10.95
CA ALA A 71 0.87 -7.46 -12.36
C ALA A 71 1.77 -6.60 -13.27
N LEU A 72 2.13 -5.38 -12.83
CA LEU A 72 3.10 -4.53 -13.54
C LEU A 72 4.52 -5.12 -13.58
N LEU A 73 4.89 -5.96 -12.62
CA LEU A 73 6.18 -6.66 -12.66
C LEU A 73 6.14 -7.87 -13.59
N SER A 74 4.99 -8.54 -13.68
CA SER A 74 4.78 -9.70 -14.56
C SER A 74 4.62 -9.30 -16.03
N GLU A 75 3.96 -8.17 -16.30
CA GLU A 75 3.77 -7.63 -17.63
C GLU A 75 4.67 -6.40 -17.83
N PRO A 76 5.64 -6.43 -18.76
CA PRO A 76 6.60 -5.33 -18.96
C PRO A 76 6.00 -4.10 -19.66
N CYS A 77 4.71 -3.80 -19.44
CA CYS A 77 4.02 -2.66 -20.00
C CYS A 77 4.57 -1.35 -19.40
N TYR A 78 4.97 -0.40 -20.25
CA TYR A 78 5.56 0.89 -19.85
C TYR A 78 6.91 0.80 -19.13
N SER A 79 7.61 -0.33 -19.25
CA SER A 79 8.98 -0.45 -18.74
C SER A 79 9.94 0.49 -19.50
N ASP A 80 10.68 1.28 -18.74
CA ASP A 80 11.58 2.34 -19.21
C ASP A 80 13.03 2.12 -18.73
N VAL A 81 13.27 1.04 -17.99
CA VAL A 81 14.59 0.54 -17.60
C VAL A 81 14.64 -1.00 -17.69
N ARG A 82 15.81 -1.54 -18.00
CA ARG A 82 16.13 -2.97 -17.94
C ARG A 82 17.25 -3.24 -16.95
N PHE A 83 17.22 -4.37 -16.27
CA PHE A 83 18.32 -4.91 -15.48
C PHE A 83 18.90 -6.11 -16.21
N VAL A 84 20.22 -6.20 -16.29
CA VAL A 84 20.93 -7.34 -16.88
C VAL A 84 21.64 -8.06 -15.73
N ALA A 85 21.17 -9.26 -15.39
CA ALA A 85 21.66 -10.02 -14.24
C ALA A 85 22.48 -11.25 -14.64
N GLY A 86 23.60 -11.45 -13.94
CA GLY A 86 24.42 -12.66 -14.02
C GLY A 86 25.27 -12.80 -15.30
N PRO A 87 26.04 -13.90 -15.41
CA PRO A 87 26.89 -14.17 -16.57
C PRO A 87 26.09 -14.50 -17.84
N GLU A 88 24.83 -14.94 -17.69
CA GLU A 88 23.93 -15.21 -18.81
C GLU A 88 23.22 -13.96 -19.34
N ALA A 89 23.52 -12.78 -18.78
CA ALA A 89 22.96 -11.50 -19.20
C ALA A 89 21.42 -11.51 -19.29
N SER A 90 20.75 -12.08 -18.28
CA SER A 90 19.29 -12.16 -18.26
C SER A 90 18.68 -10.78 -18.09
N GLU A 91 17.86 -10.35 -19.06
CA GLU A 91 17.21 -9.05 -19.05
C GLU A 91 15.89 -9.08 -18.26
N ILE A 92 15.72 -8.15 -17.32
CA ILE A 92 14.52 -7.98 -16.50
C ILE A 92 14.05 -6.54 -16.65
N SER A 93 12.86 -6.34 -17.20
CA SER A 93 12.29 -5.01 -17.40
C SER A 93 11.67 -4.46 -16.11
N ALA A 94 11.80 -3.15 -15.88
CA ALA A 94 11.27 -2.47 -14.70
C ALA A 94 10.94 -1.00 -15.01
N HIS A 95 10.41 -0.30 -13.99
CA HIS A 95 9.93 1.07 -14.06
C HIS A 95 10.82 2.02 -13.24
N ARG A 96 11.41 3.03 -13.88
CA ARG A 96 12.27 4.05 -13.27
C ARG A 96 11.52 4.82 -12.18
N ALA A 97 10.27 5.17 -12.44
CA ALA A 97 9.44 5.94 -11.50
C ALA A 97 9.29 5.23 -10.15
N LEU A 98 9.08 3.90 -10.17
CA LEU A 98 8.95 3.10 -8.96
C LEU A 98 10.30 2.92 -8.27
N LEU A 99 11.35 2.61 -9.02
CA LEU A 99 12.69 2.44 -8.45
C LEU A 99 13.22 3.73 -7.81
N ALA A 100 12.96 4.88 -8.43
CA ALA A 100 13.35 6.19 -7.92
C ALA A 100 12.59 6.58 -6.65
N LEU A 101 11.41 6.00 -6.40
CA LEU A 101 10.68 6.19 -5.16
C LEU A 101 11.35 5.45 -3.99
N HIS A 102 11.90 4.26 -4.27
CA HIS A 102 12.45 3.39 -3.24
C HIS A 102 13.96 3.54 -3.04
N SER A 103 14.67 4.18 -3.96
CA SER A 103 16.12 4.34 -3.89
C SER A 103 16.55 5.72 -4.40
N GLU A 104 17.14 6.53 -3.52
CA GLU A 104 17.74 7.80 -3.92
C GLU A 104 18.94 7.61 -4.84
N VAL A 105 19.68 6.51 -4.69
CA VAL A 105 20.81 6.16 -5.57
C VAL A 105 20.30 5.88 -6.98
N LEU A 106 19.27 5.05 -7.15
CA LEU A 106 18.68 4.77 -8.46
C LEU A 106 18.04 6.03 -9.05
N LYS A 107 17.35 6.84 -8.24
CA LYS A 107 16.81 8.13 -8.66
C LYS A 107 17.90 9.05 -9.21
N THR A 108 18.98 9.23 -8.48
CA THR A 108 20.10 10.09 -8.88
C THR A 108 20.79 9.52 -10.10
N MET A 109 21.06 8.21 -10.12
CA MET A 109 21.66 7.49 -11.24
C MET A 109 20.85 7.66 -12.53
N MET A 110 19.51 7.68 -12.42
CA MET A 110 18.60 7.88 -13.54
C MET A 110 18.35 9.35 -13.90
N GLN A 111 18.55 10.29 -12.98
CA GLN A 111 18.41 11.73 -13.25
C GLN A 111 19.66 12.32 -13.89
N VAL A 112 20.84 11.82 -13.52
CA VAL A 112 22.10 12.22 -14.14
C VAL A 112 22.23 11.52 -15.49
N ASP A 113 22.65 12.26 -16.53
CA ASP A 113 22.96 11.72 -17.86
C ASP A 113 24.22 10.82 -17.82
N CYS A 114 24.11 9.67 -17.17
CA CYS A 114 25.11 8.62 -17.17
C CYS A 114 24.92 7.69 -18.39
N GLN A 115 25.93 6.86 -18.71
CA GLN A 115 25.78 5.84 -19.76
C GLN A 115 24.58 4.90 -19.50
N GLU A 116 24.29 4.62 -18.23
CA GLU A 116 23.11 3.88 -17.77
C GLU A 116 21.79 4.55 -18.17
N THR A 117 21.73 5.90 -18.08
CA THR A 117 20.55 6.71 -18.44
C THR A 117 20.35 6.78 -19.95
N GLN A 118 21.43 6.78 -20.73
CA GLN A 118 21.38 6.73 -22.19
C GLN A 118 21.00 5.35 -22.73
N ARG A 119 21.35 4.27 -22.01
CA ARG A 119 20.99 2.90 -22.37
C ARG A 119 19.74 2.36 -21.66
N SER A 120 19.22 3.08 -20.67
CA SER A 120 18.15 2.62 -19.77
C SER A 120 18.40 1.19 -19.26
N THR A 121 19.64 0.84 -18.98
CA THR A 121 20.03 -0.56 -18.72
C THR A 121 21.01 -0.61 -17.56
N ILE A 122 20.66 -1.33 -16.50
CA ILE A 122 21.43 -1.53 -15.26
C ILE A 122 22.12 -2.89 -15.27
N THR A 123 23.45 -2.94 -15.40
CA THR A 123 24.18 -4.21 -15.43
C THR A 123 24.65 -4.67 -14.05
N LEU A 124 24.26 -5.88 -13.66
CA LEU A 124 24.59 -6.53 -12.38
C LEU A 124 25.19 -7.94 -12.63
N PRO A 125 26.46 -8.01 -13.05
CA PRO A 125 27.09 -9.30 -13.39
C PRO A 125 27.26 -10.25 -12.19
N ASP A 126 27.42 -9.70 -10.98
CA ASP A 126 27.68 -10.47 -9.75
C ASP A 126 26.41 -11.00 -9.07
N VAL A 127 25.24 -10.76 -9.65
CA VAL A 127 23.95 -11.03 -9.02
C VAL A 127 23.14 -12.00 -9.85
N SER A 128 22.56 -13.01 -9.19
CA SER A 128 21.65 -13.93 -9.87
C SER A 128 20.35 -13.24 -10.31
N PRO A 129 19.76 -13.64 -11.45
CA PRO A 129 18.49 -13.07 -11.91
C PRO A 129 17.36 -13.25 -10.89
N SER A 130 17.36 -14.35 -10.12
CA SER A 130 16.41 -14.58 -9.03
C SER A 130 16.49 -13.51 -7.95
N THR A 131 17.71 -13.11 -7.56
CA THR A 131 17.94 -12.05 -6.57
C THR A 131 17.47 -10.68 -7.09
N VAL A 132 17.71 -10.36 -8.36
CA VAL A 132 17.20 -9.10 -8.95
C VAL A 132 15.68 -9.08 -8.96
N ARG A 133 15.03 -10.21 -9.30
CA ARG A 133 13.57 -10.30 -9.25
C ARG A 133 13.02 -10.14 -7.82
N ALA A 134 13.70 -10.71 -6.83
CA ALA A 134 13.37 -10.52 -5.42
C ALA A 134 13.53 -9.05 -4.98
N PHE A 135 14.57 -8.37 -5.46
CA PHE A 135 14.78 -6.94 -5.22
C PHE A 135 13.67 -6.08 -5.82
N LEU A 136 13.29 -6.35 -7.07
CA LEU A 136 12.16 -5.65 -7.70
C LEU A 136 10.85 -5.92 -6.96
N ARG A 137 10.57 -7.16 -6.54
CA ARG A 137 9.40 -7.47 -5.70
C ARG A 137 9.39 -6.71 -4.39
N LEU A 138 10.54 -6.60 -3.73
CA LEU A 138 10.65 -5.81 -2.51
C LEU A 138 10.32 -4.33 -2.78
N CYS A 139 10.80 -3.76 -3.88
CA CYS A 139 10.46 -2.38 -4.27
C CYS A 139 8.98 -2.21 -4.65
N TYR A 140 8.34 -3.19 -5.29
CA TYR A 140 6.97 -3.05 -5.80
C TYR A 140 5.92 -3.39 -4.74
N CYS A 141 6.18 -4.42 -3.95
CA CYS A 141 5.21 -5.06 -3.07
C CYS A 141 5.61 -4.97 -1.58
N GLY A 142 6.78 -4.41 -1.26
CA GLY A 142 7.29 -4.28 0.11
C GLY A 142 7.68 -5.60 0.78
N SER A 143 7.54 -6.73 0.07
CA SER A 143 7.80 -8.06 0.61
C SER A 143 8.40 -8.98 -0.45
N THR A 144 9.27 -9.88 -0.01
CA THR A 144 9.88 -10.90 -0.87
C THR A 144 10.20 -12.14 -0.06
N SER A 145 10.12 -13.30 -0.70
CA SER A 145 10.49 -14.59 -0.15
C SER A 145 11.50 -15.27 -1.07
N GLY A 146 12.49 -15.94 -0.48
CA GLY A 146 13.59 -16.56 -1.20
C GLY A 146 14.47 -17.40 -0.29
N SER A 147 15.45 -18.07 -0.87
CA SER A 147 16.47 -18.79 -0.11
C SER A 147 17.36 -17.84 0.70
N GLU A 148 18.00 -18.35 1.75
CA GLU A 148 18.89 -17.54 2.60
C GLU A 148 20.03 -16.89 1.80
N ALA A 149 20.61 -17.61 0.85
CA ALA A 149 21.68 -17.11 -0.02
C ALA A 149 21.21 -15.94 -0.93
N GLU A 150 19.99 -16.04 -1.46
CA GLU A 150 19.37 -14.96 -2.23
C GLU A 150 19.05 -13.76 -1.33
N LEU A 151 18.57 -13.99 -0.11
CA LEU A 151 18.24 -12.94 0.85
C LEU A 151 19.49 -12.16 1.29
N ILE A 152 20.63 -12.85 1.48
CA ILE A 152 21.92 -12.21 1.76
C ILE A 152 22.35 -11.34 0.57
N SER A 153 22.21 -11.85 -0.65
CA SER A 153 22.57 -11.13 -1.88
C SER A 153 21.65 -9.93 -2.11
N LEU A 154 20.36 -10.10 -1.82
CA LEU A 154 19.37 -9.05 -1.82
C LEU A 154 19.70 -7.96 -0.80
N LEU A 155 20.06 -8.34 0.43
CA LEU A 155 20.42 -7.39 1.48
C LEU A 155 21.62 -6.53 1.07
N LYS A 156 22.62 -7.13 0.42
CA LYS A 156 23.76 -6.41 -0.16
C LYS A 156 23.30 -5.40 -1.22
N LEU A 157 22.37 -5.78 -2.11
CA LEU A 157 21.80 -4.87 -3.10
C LEU A 157 21.00 -3.73 -2.46
N CYS A 158 20.17 -4.02 -1.47
CA CYS A 158 19.40 -3.01 -0.76
C CYS A 158 20.35 -1.99 -0.11
N HIS A 159 21.44 -2.45 0.49
CA HIS A 159 22.45 -1.55 1.05
C HIS A 159 23.18 -0.74 -0.03
N LEU A 160 23.59 -1.39 -1.12
CA LEU A 160 24.32 -0.76 -2.23
C LEU A 160 23.51 0.35 -2.90
N TYR A 161 22.23 0.09 -3.15
CA TYR A 161 21.30 1.03 -3.76
C TYR A 161 20.55 1.88 -2.73
N GLN A 162 20.84 1.76 -1.43
CA GLN A 162 20.11 2.43 -0.35
C GLN A 162 18.58 2.32 -0.51
N ALA A 163 18.12 1.14 -0.95
CA ALA A 163 16.71 0.91 -1.22
C ALA A 163 15.96 0.70 0.10
N GLN A 164 14.90 1.47 0.32
CA GLN A 164 14.02 1.31 1.48
C GLN A 164 12.79 0.48 1.10
N ALA A 165 12.51 -0.54 1.92
CA ALA A 165 11.22 -1.23 1.90
C ALA A 165 10.14 -0.27 2.40
N MET A 166 8.95 -0.38 1.81
CA MET A 166 7.79 0.47 2.12
C MET A 166 7.27 0.25 3.54
#